data_AF-W7B831-F1
#
_entry.id   AF-W7B831-F1
#
_cell.length_a   1.000
_cell.length_b   1.000
_cell.length_c   1.000
_cell.angle_alpha   90.00
_cell.angle_beta   90.00
_cell.angle_gamma   90.00
#
_symmetry.space_group_name_H-M   'P 1'
#
loop_
_entity.id
_entity.type
_entity.pdbx_description
1 polymer ?
#
loop_
_entity_poly.entity_id
_entity_poly.type
_entity_poly.pdbx_seq_one_letter_code
_entity_poly.pdbx_strand_id
1 'polypeptide(L)'
;MIDEVSKTVANDKIGDTTDSNITITFTATDDISKLFVSLASPDATVADKAQTLVSAKNINVVKTDAQVQKDYDDEMARQVAAEEALVAVFADNDVETGMLKPDTDQNVLDDVQILIDALEDEDKKAELQADLDTAQDLLNDKLAAEQAEKERQEAAEGALKDLFKDEDVASGALKPDVDQGTLDNVQDLIDAITDEDKKAELQADLDTAQDLLNDKLAAEQAEKERQEAAEGALKDLFKDEDVASGALKPDVDQGTLDNV
;
A
#
# COMPACT_ATOMS: atom_id res chain seq x y z
N MET A 1 -9.94 36.75 29.42
CA MET A 1 -10.10 37.47 30.70
C MET A 1 -8.87 37.14 31.52
N ILE A 2 -8.02 38.11 31.85
CA ILE A 2 -6.85 37.87 32.71
C ILE A 2 -7.38 37.96 34.15
N ASP A 3 -7.38 36.85 34.86
CA ASP A 3 -7.65 36.87 36.31
C ASP A 3 -6.45 37.52 37.00
N GLU A 4 -6.62 38.77 37.39
CA GLU A 4 -5.62 39.55 38.11
C GLU A 4 -5.55 39.07 39.56
N VAL A 5 -4.65 38.13 39.85
CA VAL A 5 -4.40 37.69 41.23
C VAL A 5 -3.50 38.71 41.93
N SER A 6 -4.10 39.78 42.45
CA SER A 6 -3.41 40.76 43.30
C SER A 6 -3.34 40.25 44.74
N LYS A 7 -2.13 39.91 45.21
CA LYS A 7 -1.87 39.57 46.62
C LYS A 7 -0.96 40.62 47.23
N THR A 8 -1.51 41.46 48.11
CA THR A 8 -0.72 42.42 48.89
C THR A 8 -0.05 41.70 50.06
N VAL A 9 1.27 41.56 50.03
CA VAL A 9 2.06 41.14 51.19
C VAL A 9 2.39 42.38 52.00
N ALA A 10 1.87 42.48 53.24
CA ALA A 10 2.23 43.56 54.14
C ALA A 10 3.71 43.43 54.51
N ASN A 11 4.49 44.47 54.20
CA ASN A 11 5.90 44.52 54.55
C ASN A 11 6.01 44.70 56.06
N ASP A 12 6.53 43.69 56.77
CA ASP A 12 6.92 43.86 58.17
C ASP A 12 8.08 44.87 58.24
N LYS A 13 8.17 45.63 59.34
CA LYS A 13 9.02 46.83 59.49
C LYS A 13 10.38 46.74 58.80
N ILE A 14 10.68 47.74 57.96
CA ILE A 14 11.98 47.95 57.32
C ILE A 14 13.06 48.08 58.41
N GLY A 15 13.87 47.03 58.55
CA GLY A 15 14.90 46.90 59.57
C GLY A 15 15.18 45.45 59.98
N ASP A 16 14.25 44.54 59.72
CA ASP A 16 14.46 43.10 59.89
C ASP A 16 14.83 42.47 58.54
N THR A 17 16.01 41.84 58.46
CA THR A 17 16.47 41.13 57.26
C THR A 17 15.81 39.75 57.15
N THR A 18 14.52 39.66 57.43
CA THR A 18 13.77 38.43 57.23
C THR A 18 13.56 38.25 55.73
N ASP A 19 14.35 37.35 55.14
CA ASP A 19 14.18 36.81 53.79
C ASP A 19 12.73 36.34 53.62
N SER A 20 11.88 37.24 53.14
CA SER A 20 10.45 36.98 52.98
C SER A 20 10.24 36.38 51.59
N ASN A 21 10.09 35.06 51.53
CA ASN A 21 9.74 34.37 50.29
C ASN A 21 8.30 34.76 49.88
N ILE A 22 8.14 35.37 48.70
CA ILE A 22 6.83 35.60 48.09
C ILE A 22 6.55 34.45 47.13
N THR A 23 5.52 33.64 47.41
CA THR A 23 5.02 32.61 46.48
C THR A 23 3.81 33.14 45.74
N ILE A 24 3.89 33.11 44.41
CA ILE A 24 2.80 33.50 43.50
C ILE A 24 2.36 32.24 42.76
N THR A 25 1.09 31.89 42.88
CA THR A 25 0.46 30.78 42.18
C THR A 25 -0.49 31.33 41.13
N PHE A 26 -0.45 30.80 39.91
CA PHE A 26 -1.31 31.22 38.82
C PHE A 26 -1.79 30.00 38.02
N THR A 27 -2.95 30.14 37.38
CA THR A 27 -3.44 29.19 36.38
C THR A 27 -3.08 29.78 35.02
N ALA A 28 -2.35 29.03 34.20
CA ALA A 28 -1.97 29.49 32.88
C ALA A 28 -3.19 29.41 31.96
N THR A 29 -3.47 30.47 31.20
CA THR A 29 -4.53 30.43 30.17
C THR A 29 -4.00 30.12 28.78
N ASP A 30 -2.67 30.18 28.62
CA ASP A 30 -1.93 30.00 27.36
C ASP A 30 -0.53 29.43 27.69
N ASP A 31 0.16 28.90 26.67
CA ASP A 31 1.51 28.31 26.76
C ASP A 31 2.55 29.27 27.39
N ILE A 32 2.32 30.58 27.25
CA ILE A 32 3.17 31.63 27.82
C ILE A 32 2.32 32.56 28.69
N SER A 33 2.48 32.43 30.01
CA SER A 33 1.87 33.33 30.99
C SER A 33 2.84 34.45 31.39
N LYS A 34 2.38 35.71 31.32
CA LYS A 34 3.17 36.88 31.73
C LYS A 34 2.81 37.30 33.15
N LEU A 35 3.80 37.31 34.04
CA LEU A 35 3.66 37.80 35.41
C LEU A 35 4.23 39.21 35.54
N PHE A 36 3.41 40.17 35.95
CA PHE A 36 3.85 41.53 36.27
C PHE A 36 3.95 41.70 37.79
N VAL A 37 5.16 41.93 38.29
CA VAL A 37 5.41 42.21 39.72
C VAL A 37 5.75 43.68 39.90
N SER A 38 4.92 44.40 40.67
CA SER A 38 5.16 45.79 41.04
C SER A 38 5.54 45.86 42.52
N LEU A 39 6.70 46.45 42.82
CA LEU A 39 7.20 46.66 44.18
C LEU A 39 7.10 48.15 44.50
N ALA A 40 6.26 48.53 45.46
CA ALA A 40 6.09 49.91 45.89
C ALA A 40 6.51 50.07 47.37
N SER A 41 7.42 51.00 47.66
CA SER A 41 7.73 51.41 49.02
C SER A 41 6.95 52.70 49.37
N PRO A 42 6.12 52.73 50.43
CA PRO A 42 5.28 53.87 50.72
C PRO A 42 6.04 55.13 51.19
N ASP A 43 7.27 55.03 51.72
CA ASP A 43 7.96 56.16 52.36
C ASP A 43 9.49 56.23 52.11
N ALA A 44 9.97 55.90 50.90
CA ALA A 44 11.41 55.99 50.59
C ALA A 44 11.84 57.41 50.19
N THR A 45 12.83 57.98 50.88
CA THR A 45 13.57 59.14 50.38
C THR A 45 14.36 58.76 49.12
N VAL A 46 14.82 59.72 48.29
CA VAL A 46 15.53 59.42 47.03
C VAL A 46 16.79 58.55 47.25
N ALA A 47 17.40 58.61 48.44
CA ALA A 47 18.50 57.73 48.85
C ALA A 47 18.03 56.30 49.17
N ASP A 48 16.87 56.15 49.82
CA ASP A 48 16.25 54.84 50.09
C ASP A 48 15.76 54.18 48.80
N LYS A 49 15.32 54.93 47.79
CA LYS A 49 14.87 54.38 46.49
C LYS A 49 15.97 53.65 45.71
N ALA A 50 17.25 53.99 45.93
CA ALA A 50 18.37 53.34 45.28
C ALA A 50 18.81 52.04 45.98
N GLN A 51 18.54 51.89 47.29
CA GLN A 51 18.79 50.67 48.06
C GLN A 51 17.55 49.77 48.20
N THR A 52 16.35 50.33 48.09
CA THR A 52 15.03 49.65 48.04
C THR A 52 14.68 49.25 46.61
N LEU A 53 15.67 49.05 45.74
CA LEU A 53 15.52 48.02 44.72
C LEU A 53 15.58 46.70 45.50
N VAL A 54 14.46 46.41 46.18
CA VAL A 54 14.24 45.24 47.00
C VAL A 54 14.78 44.08 46.20
N SER A 55 15.89 43.56 46.70
CA SER A 55 16.55 42.40 46.18
C SER A 55 15.59 41.26 46.50
N ALA A 56 14.56 41.09 45.66
CA ALA A 56 13.81 39.86 45.59
C ALA A 56 14.81 38.82 45.12
N LYS A 57 15.63 38.32 46.06
CA LYS A 57 16.76 37.45 45.74
C LYS A 57 16.26 36.17 45.09
N ASN A 58 15.02 35.76 45.35
CA ASN A 58 14.39 34.59 44.76
C ASN A 58 12.88 34.86 44.52
N ILE A 59 12.45 34.97 43.25
CA ILE A 59 11.04 34.84 42.86
C ILE A 59 10.87 33.39 42.38
N ASN A 60 10.07 32.61 43.10
CA ASN A 60 9.73 31.26 42.65
C ASN A 60 8.37 31.29 41.94
N VAL A 61 8.36 30.86 40.68
CA VAL A 61 7.16 30.79 39.84
C VAL A 61 6.88 29.32 39.60
N VAL A 62 5.77 28.83 40.14
CA VAL A 62 5.34 27.43 40.00
C VAL A 62 3.92 27.37 39.44
N LYS A 63 3.64 26.36 38.63
CA LYS A 63 2.27 26.03 38.20
C LYS A 63 1.41 25.72 39.44
N THR A 64 0.13 26.08 39.40
CA THR A 64 -0.83 25.58 40.39
C THR A 64 -1.03 24.08 40.25
N ASP A 65 -1.41 23.39 41.33
CA ASP A 65 -1.77 21.98 41.27
C ASP A 65 -2.89 21.73 40.24
N ALA A 66 -3.84 22.67 40.12
CA ALA A 66 -4.91 22.61 39.12
C ALA A 66 -4.37 22.68 37.68
N GLN A 67 -3.35 23.49 37.41
CA GLN A 67 -2.72 23.56 36.09
C GLN A 67 -1.93 22.28 35.79
N VAL A 68 -1.17 21.78 36.77
CA VAL A 68 -0.42 20.52 36.61
C VAL A 68 -1.38 19.37 36.29
N GLN A 69 -2.51 19.29 36.98
CA GLN A 69 -3.53 18.28 36.69
C GLN A 69 -4.12 18.45 35.28
N LYS A 70 -4.42 19.68 34.88
CA LYS A 70 -4.94 19.95 33.53
C LYS A 70 -3.95 19.51 32.44
N ASP A 71 -2.67 19.84 32.58
CA ASP A 71 -1.64 19.45 31.62
C ASP A 71 -1.52 17.92 31.52
N TYR A 72 -1.63 17.23 32.66
CA TYR A 72 -1.67 15.76 32.70
C TYR A 72 -2.91 15.18 32.00
N ASP A 73 -4.10 15.73 32.27
CA ASP A 73 -5.35 15.27 31.65
C ASP A 73 -5.34 15.52 30.13
N ASP A 74 -4.81 16.66 29.68
CA ASP A 74 -4.67 17.01 28.26
C ASP A 74 -3.66 16.09 27.55
N GLU A 75 -2.53 15.77 28.18
CA GLU A 75 -1.58 14.78 27.67
C GLU A 75 -2.22 13.39 27.56
N MET A 76 -2.94 12.96 28.60
CA MET A 76 -3.63 11.66 28.55
C MET A 76 -4.67 11.59 27.44
N ALA A 77 -5.41 12.68 27.20
CA ALA A 77 -6.37 12.73 26.10
C ALA A 77 -5.68 12.63 24.72
N ARG A 78 -4.51 13.26 24.56
CA ARG A 78 -3.71 13.12 23.33
C ARG A 78 -3.21 11.69 23.13
N GLN A 79 -2.72 11.03 24.18
CA GLN A 79 -2.27 9.64 24.11
C GLN A 79 -3.41 8.70 23.70
N VAL A 80 -4.59 8.83 24.31
CA VAL A 80 -5.77 8.03 23.94
C VAL A 80 -6.16 8.28 22.48
N ALA A 81 -6.17 9.53 22.02
CA ALA A 81 -6.50 9.84 20.63
C ALA A 81 -5.50 9.24 19.63
N ALA A 82 -4.20 9.29 19.94
CA ALA A 82 -3.16 8.68 19.11
C ALA A 82 -3.28 7.16 19.08
N GLU A 83 -3.53 6.52 20.23
CA GLU A 83 -3.71 5.07 20.34
C GLU A 83 -4.96 4.60 19.59
N GLU A 84 -6.10 5.28 19.77
CA GLU A 84 -7.33 4.95 19.05
C GLU A 84 -7.18 5.11 17.54
N ALA A 85 -6.51 6.18 17.08
CA ALA A 85 -6.26 6.41 15.66
C ALA A 85 -5.35 5.33 15.06
N LEU A 86 -4.28 4.97 15.77
CA LEU A 86 -3.36 3.92 15.34
C LEU A 86 -4.06 2.55 15.28
N VAL A 87 -4.73 2.14 16.36
CA VAL A 87 -5.44 0.87 16.41
C VAL A 87 -6.53 0.80 15.32
N ALA A 88 -7.16 1.92 14.99
CA ALA A 88 -8.18 1.98 13.94
C ALA A 88 -7.65 1.72 12.52
N VAL A 89 -6.32 1.73 12.27
CA VAL A 89 -5.78 1.37 10.95
C VAL A 89 -5.65 -0.15 10.76
N PHE A 90 -5.61 -0.90 11.85
CA PHE A 90 -5.48 -2.35 11.83
C PHE A 90 -6.82 -3.06 11.66
N ALA A 91 -6.78 -4.23 11.03
CA ALA A 91 -7.92 -5.12 10.94
C ALA A 91 -8.41 -5.48 12.35
N ASP A 92 -9.73 -5.59 12.51
CA ASP A 92 -10.42 -5.84 13.79
C ASP A 92 -10.07 -4.86 14.93
N ASN A 93 -9.44 -3.73 14.60
CA ASN A 93 -8.90 -2.78 15.57
C ASN A 93 -7.92 -3.47 16.54
N ASP A 94 -7.02 -4.29 16.01
CA ASP A 94 -6.01 -5.01 16.79
C ASP A 94 -4.67 -5.07 16.04
N VAL A 95 -3.65 -4.47 16.65
CA VAL A 95 -2.27 -4.40 16.13
C VAL A 95 -1.67 -5.80 15.98
N GLU A 96 -2.08 -6.76 16.81
CA GLU A 96 -1.57 -8.13 16.77
C GLU A 96 -2.09 -8.94 15.57
N THR A 97 -3.12 -8.44 14.85
CA THR A 97 -3.60 -9.12 13.63
C THR A 97 -2.54 -9.20 12.53
N GLY A 98 -1.58 -8.26 12.51
CA GLY A 98 -0.62 -8.13 11.43
C GLY A 98 -1.26 -7.81 10.08
N MET A 99 -2.48 -7.26 10.08
CA MET A 99 -3.23 -6.91 8.88
C MET A 99 -3.77 -5.48 8.98
N LEU A 100 -3.68 -4.73 7.89
CA LEU A 100 -4.30 -3.42 7.77
C LEU A 100 -5.74 -3.53 7.27
N LYS A 101 -6.55 -2.50 7.56
CA LYS A 101 -7.84 -2.37 6.89
C LYS A 101 -7.65 -2.15 5.38
N PRO A 102 -8.64 -2.55 4.55
CA PRO A 102 -8.52 -2.40 3.10
C PRO A 102 -8.31 -0.95 2.63
N ASP A 103 -8.88 0.02 3.35
CA ASP A 103 -8.87 1.45 3.06
C ASP A 103 -7.73 2.23 3.71
N THR A 104 -6.87 1.57 4.49
CA THR A 104 -5.65 2.20 5.01
C THR A 104 -4.70 2.51 3.85
N ASP A 105 -4.36 3.80 3.71
CA ASP A 105 -3.39 4.33 2.76
C ASP A 105 -2.33 5.17 3.49
N GLN A 106 -1.39 5.75 2.74
CA GLN A 106 -0.33 6.57 3.32
C GLN A 106 -0.86 7.81 4.03
N ASN A 107 -1.94 8.43 3.55
CA ASN A 107 -2.49 9.63 4.18
C ASN A 107 -3.05 9.31 5.57
N VAL A 108 -3.69 8.13 5.72
CA VAL A 108 -4.18 7.65 7.01
C VAL A 108 -3.01 7.46 7.99
N LEU A 109 -1.89 6.88 7.55
CA LEU A 109 -0.71 6.71 8.39
C LEU A 109 -0.03 8.05 8.74
N ASP A 110 0.03 8.98 7.79
CA ASP A 110 0.57 10.33 8.02
C ASP A 110 -0.28 11.11 9.05
N ASP A 111 -1.60 10.96 9.02
CA ASP A 111 -2.50 11.56 10.01
C ASP A 111 -2.26 10.99 11.43
N VAL A 112 -1.98 9.69 11.54
CA VAL A 112 -1.60 9.06 12.83
C VAL A 112 -0.24 9.56 13.30
N GLN A 113 0.74 9.68 12.40
CA GLN A 113 2.07 10.21 12.72
C GLN A 113 1.98 11.60 13.36
N ILE A 114 1.12 12.48 12.84
CA ILE A 114 0.91 13.83 13.40
C ILE A 114 0.45 13.78 14.87
N LEU A 115 -0.42 12.83 15.23
CA LEU A 115 -0.90 12.67 16.60
C LEU A 115 0.22 12.16 17.53
N ILE A 116 0.99 11.17 17.07
CA ILE A 116 2.15 10.63 17.81
C ILE A 116 3.22 11.71 18.01
N ASP A 117 3.47 12.53 16.99
CA ASP A 117 4.47 13.60 17.05
C ASP A 117 4.14 14.67 18.09
N ALA A 118 2.85 14.88 18.36
CA ALA A 118 2.34 15.86 19.32
C ALA A 118 2.36 15.39 20.78
N LEU A 119 2.76 14.15 21.08
CA LEU A 119 2.87 13.62 22.45
C LEU A 119 4.10 14.19 23.17
N GLU A 120 3.95 14.41 24.48
CA GLU A 120 5.05 14.85 25.35
C GLU A 120 5.73 13.68 26.08
N ASP A 121 5.00 12.59 26.30
CA ASP A 121 5.55 11.35 26.88
C ASP A 121 6.40 10.60 25.85
N GLU A 122 7.72 10.70 25.99
CA GLU A 122 8.69 10.06 25.08
C GLU A 122 8.61 8.53 25.10
N ASP A 123 8.27 7.90 26.23
CA ASP A 123 8.18 6.44 26.32
C ASP A 123 6.94 5.95 25.56
N LYS A 124 5.77 6.60 25.77
CA LYS A 124 4.55 6.27 25.03
C LYS A 124 4.66 6.61 23.55
N LYS A 125 5.34 7.71 23.22
CA LYS A 125 5.63 8.09 21.82
C LYS A 125 6.47 7.03 21.12
N ALA A 126 7.51 6.52 21.77
CA ALA A 126 8.35 5.46 21.22
C ALA A 126 7.58 4.14 21.02
N GLU A 127 6.68 3.79 21.95
CA GLU A 127 5.80 2.62 21.83
C GLU A 127 4.90 2.73 20.58
N LEU A 128 4.14 3.82 20.47
CA LEU A 128 3.22 4.02 19.34
C LEU A 128 3.95 4.17 18.00
N GLN A 129 5.15 4.74 17.99
CA GLN A 129 5.96 4.84 16.78
C GLN A 129 6.37 3.45 16.26
N ALA A 130 6.71 2.51 17.13
CA ALA A 130 7.08 1.16 16.72
C ALA A 130 5.90 0.42 16.05
N ASP A 131 4.69 0.62 16.56
CA ASP A 131 3.47 0.06 15.99
C ASP A 131 3.09 0.76 14.66
N LEU A 132 3.31 2.08 14.55
CA LEU A 132 3.13 2.80 13.30
C LEU A 132 4.15 2.38 12.23
N ASP A 133 5.41 2.16 12.59
CA ASP A 133 6.43 1.63 11.69
C ASP A 133 6.04 0.23 11.18
N THR A 134 5.44 -0.59 12.04
CA THR A 134 4.88 -1.89 11.65
C THR A 134 3.72 -1.73 10.65
N ALA A 135 2.81 -0.78 10.87
CA ALA A 135 1.76 -0.46 9.91
C ALA A 135 2.32 0.00 8.56
N GLN A 136 3.40 0.79 8.56
CA GLN A 136 4.06 1.26 7.35
C GLN A 136 4.68 0.11 6.54
N ASP A 137 5.33 -0.84 7.21
CA ASP A 137 5.88 -2.04 6.57
C ASP A 137 4.77 -2.89 5.97
N LEU A 138 3.66 -3.10 6.68
CA LEU A 138 2.50 -3.83 6.16
C LEU A 138 1.86 -3.14 4.94
N LEU A 139 1.80 -1.80 4.93
CA LEU A 139 1.30 -1.05 3.78
C LEU A 139 2.22 -1.22 2.57
N ASN A 140 3.54 -1.15 2.78
CA ASN A 140 4.52 -1.35 1.72
C ASN A 140 4.44 -2.76 1.14
N ASP A 141 4.31 -3.79 1.99
CA ASP A 141 4.17 -5.18 1.58
C ASP A 141 2.88 -5.41 0.79
N LYS A 142 1.76 -4.82 1.23
CA LYS A 142 0.48 -4.85 0.51
C LYS A 142 0.63 -4.26 -0.89
N LEU A 143 1.20 -3.05 -1.01
CA LEU A 143 1.40 -2.38 -2.29
C LEU A 143 2.34 -3.17 -3.21
N ALA A 144 3.40 -3.77 -2.66
CA ALA A 144 4.31 -4.63 -3.41
C ALA A 144 3.60 -5.90 -3.93
N ALA A 145 2.74 -6.52 -3.11
CA ALA A 145 1.96 -7.68 -3.51
C ALA A 145 0.93 -7.34 -4.60
N GLU A 146 0.23 -6.21 -4.48
CA GLU A 146 -0.70 -5.70 -5.50
C GLU A 146 0.00 -5.42 -6.84
N GLN A 147 1.18 -4.78 -6.79
CA GLN A 147 1.97 -4.52 -7.99
C GLN A 147 2.49 -5.81 -8.63
N ALA A 148 2.97 -6.77 -7.83
CA ALA A 148 3.42 -8.06 -8.33
C ALA A 148 2.27 -8.87 -8.97
N GLU A 149 1.07 -8.80 -8.42
CA GLU A 149 -0.11 -9.43 -9.01
C GLU A 149 -0.48 -8.78 -10.35
N LYS A 150 -0.47 -7.44 -10.41
CA LYS A 150 -0.72 -6.72 -11.67
C LYS A 150 0.29 -7.11 -12.75
N GLU A 151 1.57 -7.22 -12.42
CA GLU A 151 2.61 -7.65 -13.37
C GLU A 151 2.40 -9.08 -13.87
N ARG A 152 1.95 -10.00 -13.01
CA ARG A 152 1.58 -11.36 -13.42
C ARG A 152 0.41 -11.36 -14.39
N GLN A 153 -0.64 -10.59 -14.10
CA GLN A 153 -1.81 -10.46 -14.96
C GLN A 153 -1.44 -9.86 -16.33
N GLU A 154 -0.66 -8.78 -16.36
CA GLU A 154 -0.20 -8.15 -17.61
C GLU A 154 0.69 -9.08 -18.44
N ALA A 155 1.57 -9.85 -17.80
CA ALA A 155 2.43 -10.82 -18.49
C ALA A 155 1.61 -11.96 -19.12
N ALA A 156 0.65 -12.52 -18.38
CA ALA A 156 -0.22 -13.58 -18.88
C ALA A 156 -1.13 -13.06 -20.01
N GLU A 157 -1.74 -11.88 -19.85
CA GLU A 157 -2.57 -11.26 -20.90
C GLU A 157 -1.78 -11.00 -22.18
N GLY A 158 -0.56 -10.46 -22.06
CA GLY A 158 0.30 -10.21 -23.21
C GLY A 158 0.66 -11.50 -23.94
N ALA A 159 1.12 -12.51 -23.20
CA ALA A 159 1.49 -13.80 -23.76
C ALA A 159 0.31 -14.54 -24.41
N LEU A 160 -0.88 -14.45 -23.82
CA LEU A 160 -2.12 -15.00 -24.35
C LEU A 160 -2.53 -14.32 -25.66
N LYS A 161 -2.58 -12.98 -25.69
CA LYS A 161 -2.88 -12.21 -26.93
C LYS A 161 -1.89 -12.55 -28.03
N ASP A 162 -0.63 -12.75 -27.67
CA ASP A 162 0.44 -13.12 -28.61
C ASP A 162 0.25 -14.48 -29.29
N LEU A 163 -0.61 -15.36 -28.78
CA LEU A 163 -0.99 -16.61 -29.46
C LEU A 163 -1.84 -16.34 -30.71
N PHE A 164 -2.62 -15.27 -30.73
CA PHE A 164 -3.64 -15.03 -31.73
C PHE A 164 -3.15 -14.10 -32.85
N LYS A 165 -3.76 -14.22 -34.02
CA LYS A 165 -3.51 -13.28 -35.12
C LYS A 165 -3.95 -11.88 -34.71
N ASP A 166 -3.17 -10.90 -35.15
CA ASP A 166 -3.38 -9.48 -34.87
C ASP A 166 -3.45 -9.15 -33.36
N GLU A 167 -2.92 -10.02 -32.50
CA GLU A 167 -2.96 -9.91 -31.03
C GLU A 167 -4.40 -9.83 -30.48
N ASP A 168 -5.36 -10.43 -31.19
CA ASP A 168 -6.78 -10.40 -30.87
C ASP A 168 -7.35 -11.81 -30.68
N VAL A 169 -7.77 -12.13 -29.46
CA VAL A 169 -8.43 -13.40 -29.10
C VAL A 169 -9.69 -13.63 -29.94
N ALA A 170 -10.38 -12.55 -30.34
CA ALA A 170 -11.58 -12.63 -31.18
C ALA A 170 -11.27 -12.90 -32.66
N SER A 171 -9.99 -12.91 -33.08
CA SER A 171 -9.60 -13.21 -34.47
C SER A 171 -9.99 -14.63 -34.90
N GLY A 172 -10.18 -15.55 -33.93
CA GLY A 172 -10.52 -16.95 -34.18
C GLY A 172 -9.41 -17.73 -34.90
N ALA A 173 -8.18 -17.23 -34.89
CA ALA A 173 -7.04 -17.87 -35.54
C ALA A 173 -5.75 -17.66 -34.76
N LEU A 174 -4.97 -18.73 -34.63
CA LEU A 174 -3.63 -18.68 -34.02
C LEU A 174 -2.58 -18.15 -35.01
N LYS A 175 -1.48 -17.62 -34.47
CA LYS A 175 -0.26 -17.38 -35.25
C LYS A 175 0.31 -18.73 -35.75
N PRO A 176 1.04 -18.75 -36.88
CA PRO A 176 1.47 -20.00 -37.53
C PRO A 176 2.39 -20.87 -36.68
N ASP A 177 3.19 -20.24 -35.83
CA ASP A 177 4.24 -20.80 -34.97
C ASP A 177 3.77 -21.19 -33.56
N VAL A 178 2.48 -21.03 -33.27
CA VAL A 178 1.90 -21.57 -32.04
C VAL A 178 1.88 -23.09 -32.09
N ASP A 179 2.46 -23.71 -31.07
CA ASP A 179 2.43 -25.13 -30.77
C ASP A 179 2.04 -25.36 -29.31
N GLN A 180 2.01 -26.63 -28.88
CA GLN A 180 1.63 -26.98 -27.51
C GLN A 180 2.60 -26.40 -26.48
N GLY A 181 3.90 -26.31 -26.78
CA GLY A 181 4.87 -25.74 -25.85
C GLY A 181 4.62 -24.25 -25.62
N THR A 182 4.18 -23.52 -26.64
CA THR A 182 3.75 -22.12 -26.49
C THR A 182 2.52 -22.00 -25.60
N LEU A 183 1.52 -22.89 -25.75
CA LEU A 183 0.33 -22.90 -24.88
C LEU A 183 0.69 -23.24 -23.43
N ASP A 184 1.55 -24.25 -23.21
CA ASP A 184 1.99 -24.66 -21.88
C ASP A 184 2.73 -23.51 -21.15
N ASN A 185 3.53 -22.72 -21.86
CA ASN A 185 4.19 -21.54 -21.29
C ASN A 185 3.18 -20.45 -20.87
N VAL A 186 2.09 -20.27 -21.62
CA VAL A 186 1.02 -19.33 -21.25
C VAL A 186 0.23 -19.86 -20.06
N GLN A 187 -0.02 -21.16 -20.00
CA GLN A 187 -0.64 -21.83 -18.86
C GLN A 187 0.14 -21.57 -17.57
N ASP A 188 1.46 -21.72 -17.59
CA ASP A 188 2.32 -21.45 -16.42
C ASP A 188 2.19 -20.00 -15.90
N LEU A 189 2.02 -19.03 -16.81
CA LEU A 189 1.80 -17.62 -16.44
C LEU A 189 0.41 -17.41 -15.83
N ILE A 190 -0.63 -17.99 -16.42
CA ILE A 190 -2.00 -17.95 -15.89
C ILE A 190 -2.06 -18.62 -14.52
N ASP A 191 -1.32 -19.72 -14.32
CA ASP A 191 -1.31 -20.45 -13.06
C ASP A 191 -0.68 -19.68 -11.90
N ALA A 192 0.20 -18.73 -12.20
CA ALA A 192 0.83 -17.86 -11.21
C ALA A 192 -0.08 -16.70 -10.74
N ILE A 193 -1.16 -16.39 -11.44
CA ILE A 193 -2.14 -15.34 -11.07
C ILE A 193 -2.87 -15.76 -9.79
N THR A 194 -3.05 -14.81 -8.88
CA THR A 194 -3.75 -15.04 -7.60
C THR A 194 -5.18 -14.54 -7.57
N ASP A 195 -5.54 -13.61 -8.45
CA ASP A 195 -6.94 -13.23 -8.71
C ASP A 195 -7.65 -14.36 -9.47
N GLU A 196 -8.54 -15.07 -8.77
CA GLU A 196 -9.27 -16.23 -9.32
C GLU A 196 -10.23 -15.86 -10.46
N ASP A 197 -10.86 -14.68 -10.41
CA ASP A 197 -11.78 -14.24 -11.46
C ASP A 197 -11.00 -13.94 -12.74
N LYS A 198 -9.88 -13.23 -12.62
CA LYS A 198 -9.00 -12.93 -13.75
C LYS A 198 -8.34 -14.20 -14.31
N LYS A 199 -7.91 -15.10 -13.42
CA LYS A 199 -7.37 -16.40 -13.81
C LYS A 199 -8.37 -17.21 -14.62
N ALA A 200 -9.63 -17.27 -14.18
CA ALA A 200 -10.69 -17.99 -14.89
C ALA A 200 -11.01 -17.38 -16.26
N GLU A 201 -11.01 -16.04 -16.38
CA GLU A 201 -11.16 -15.34 -17.65
C GLU A 201 -10.08 -15.76 -18.66
N LEU A 202 -8.80 -15.65 -18.26
CA LEU A 202 -7.69 -15.98 -19.15
C LEU A 202 -7.61 -17.48 -19.47
N GLN A 203 -8.00 -18.34 -18.55
CA GLN A 203 -8.06 -19.79 -18.78
C GLN A 203 -9.07 -20.13 -19.89
N ALA A 204 -10.23 -19.48 -19.94
CA ALA A 204 -11.24 -19.74 -20.97
C ALA A 204 -10.73 -19.35 -22.38
N ASP A 205 -9.97 -18.27 -22.47
CA ASP A 205 -9.33 -17.85 -23.71
C ASP A 205 -8.19 -18.80 -24.12
N LEU A 206 -7.42 -19.31 -23.16
CA LEU A 206 -6.39 -20.33 -23.42
C LEU A 206 -7.00 -21.65 -23.89
N ASP A 207 -8.12 -22.08 -23.31
CA ASP A 207 -8.86 -23.27 -23.76
C ASP A 207 -9.35 -23.09 -25.20
N THR A 208 -9.77 -21.88 -25.58
CA THR A 208 -10.11 -21.54 -26.97
C THR A 208 -8.89 -21.67 -27.89
N ALA A 209 -7.71 -21.21 -27.46
CA ALA A 209 -6.47 -21.39 -28.21
C ALA A 209 -6.12 -22.88 -28.37
N GLN A 210 -6.32 -23.69 -27.32
CA GLN A 210 -6.08 -25.13 -27.35
C GLN A 210 -6.98 -25.84 -28.37
N ASP A 211 -8.27 -25.48 -28.42
CA ASP A 211 -9.21 -26.02 -29.41
C ASP A 211 -8.79 -25.66 -30.84
N LEU A 212 -8.41 -24.40 -31.09
CA LEU A 212 -7.92 -23.95 -32.39
C LEU A 212 -6.65 -24.69 -32.84
N LEU A 213 -5.72 -24.98 -31.90
CA LEU A 213 -4.52 -25.75 -32.20
C LEU A 213 -4.87 -27.19 -32.58
N ASN A 214 -5.78 -27.82 -31.84
CA ASN A 214 -6.25 -29.17 -32.12
C ASN A 214 -6.92 -29.26 -33.50
N ASP A 215 -7.78 -28.28 -33.84
CA ASP A 215 -8.45 -28.19 -35.14
C ASP A 215 -7.43 -28.02 -36.29
N LYS A 216 -6.41 -27.17 -36.10
CA LYS A 216 -5.32 -26.99 -37.07
C LYS A 216 -4.59 -28.30 -37.33
N LEU A 217 -4.19 -29.02 -36.27
CA LEU A 217 -3.47 -30.29 -36.39
C LEU A 217 -4.33 -31.38 -37.05
N ALA A 218 -5.62 -31.43 -36.72
CA ALA A 218 -6.56 -32.36 -37.36
C ALA A 218 -6.72 -32.07 -38.86
N ALA A 219 -6.83 -30.79 -39.25
CA ALA A 219 -6.91 -30.38 -40.64
C ALA A 219 -5.62 -30.68 -41.43
N GLU A 220 -4.45 -30.45 -40.84
CA GLU A 220 -3.15 -30.78 -41.44
C GLU A 220 -3.01 -32.30 -41.66
N GLN A 221 -3.42 -33.11 -40.67
CA GLN A 221 -3.40 -34.57 -40.80
C GLN A 221 -4.36 -35.07 -41.89
N ALA A 222 -5.58 -34.53 -41.95
CA ALA A 222 -6.54 -34.90 -42.98
C ALA A 222 -6.06 -34.51 -44.39
N GLU A 223 -5.38 -33.37 -44.53
CA GLU A 223 -4.80 -32.96 -45.80
C GLU A 223 -3.66 -33.88 -46.23
N LYS A 224 -2.78 -34.26 -45.30
CA LYS A 224 -1.72 -35.23 -45.56
C LYS A 224 -2.28 -36.57 -46.04
N GLU A 225 -3.33 -37.08 -45.39
CA GLU A 225 -4.00 -38.32 -45.80
C GLU A 225 -4.62 -38.22 -47.19
N ARG A 226 -5.21 -37.07 -47.54
CA ARG A 226 -5.71 -36.82 -48.92
C ARG A 226 -4.60 -36.81 -49.95
N GLN A 227 -3.47 -36.18 -49.64
CA GLN A 227 -2.31 -36.15 -50.55
C GLN A 227 -1.73 -37.54 -50.74
N GLU A 228 -1.55 -38.32 -49.66
CA GLU A 228 -1.08 -39.70 -49.72
C GLU A 228 -2.03 -40.61 -50.52
N ALA A 229 -3.35 -40.46 -50.33
CA ALA A 229 -4.34 -41.20 -51.10
C ALA A 229 -4.33 -40.84 -52.59
N ALA A 230 -4.22 -39.54 -52.93
CA ALA A 230 -4.10 -39.08 -54.31
C ALA A 230 -2.79 -39.57 -54.97
N GLU A 231 -1.67 -39.55 -54.25
CA GLU A 231 -0.42 -40.13 -54.73
C GLU A 231 -0.51 -41.64 -54.97
N GLY A 232 -1.17 -42.37 -54.08
CA GLY A 232 -1.43 -43.81 -54.22
C GLY A 232 -2.28 -44.10 -55.46
N ALA A 233 -3.41 -43.42 -55.60
CA ALA A 233 -4.31 -43.55 -56.75
C ALA A 233 -3.59 -43.21 -58.08
N LEU A 234 -2.72 -42.20 -58.07
CA LEU A 234 -1.91 -41.85 -59.25
C LEU A 234 -0.91 -42.96 -59.58
N LYS A 235 -0.16 -43.47 -58.60
CA LYS A 235 0.80 -44.59 -58.79
C LYS A 235 0.10 -45.83 -59.34
N ASP A 236 -1.12 -46.10 -58.88
CA ASP A 236 -1.92 -47.24 -59.33
C ASP A 236 -2.29 -47.21 -60.83
N LEU A 237 -2.23 -46.05 -61.49
CA LEU A 237 -2.43 -45.97 -62.94
C LEU A 237 -1.22 -46.43 -63.76
N PHE A 238 -0.02 -46.43 -63.18
CA PHE A 238 1.23 -46.72 -63.90
C PHE A 238 1.70 -48.16 -63.72
N LYS A 239 2.37 -48.70 -64.76
CA LYS A 239 3.02 -50.01 -64.69
C LYS A 239 4.04 -50.02 -63.55
N ASP A 240 4.08 -51.14 -62.86
CA ASP A 240 4.96 -51.37 -61.71
C ASP A 240 4.81 -50.32 -60.60
N GLU A 241 3.68 -49.60 -60.56
CA GLU A 241 3.39 -48.49 -59.63
C GLU A 241 4.42 -47.33 -59.71
N ASP A 242 5.12 -47.24 -60.84
CA ASP A 242 6.16 -46.25 -61.07
C ASP A 242 5.68 -45.16 -62.04
N VAL A 243 5.33 -44.01 -61.48
CA VAL A 243 4.94 -42.82 -62.25
C VAL A 243 6.06 -42.37 -63.20
N ALA A 244 7.33 -42.60 -62.86
CA ALA A 244 8.47 -42.22 -63.69
C ALA A 244 8.63 -43.13 -64.93
N SER A 245 8.07 -44.34 -64.90
CA SER A 245 8.06 -45.25 -66.06
C SER A 245 7.31 -44.66 -67.26
N GLY A 246 6.35 -43.76 -67.00
CA GLY A 246 5.49 -43.13 -68.01
C GLY A 246 4.54 -44.11 -68.72
N ALA A 247 4.55 -45.39 -68.37
CA ALA A 247 3.73 -46.41 -69.01
C ALA A 247 2.50 -46.72 -68.15
N LEU A 248 1.30 -46.58 -68.72
CA LEU A 248 0.06 -46.96 -68.03
C LEU A 248 -0.13 -48.48 -67.98
N LYS A 249 -0.86 -48.97 -66.96
CA LYS A 249 -1.30 -50.37 -66.92
C LYS A 249 -2.21 -50.69 -68.13
N PRO A 250 -2.24 -51.94 -68.62
CA PRO A 250 -2.91 -52.30 -69.88
C PRO A 250 -4.43 -52.09 -69.89
N ASP A 251 -5.03 -52.03 -68.71
CA ASP A 251 -6.45 -51.94 -68.42
C ASP A 251 -6.90 -50.53 -68.02
N VAL A 252 -5.99 -49.56 -67.96
CA VAL A 252 -6.34 -48.14 -67.76
C VAL A 252 -6.99 -47.60 -69.01
N ASP A 253 -8.25 -47.20 -68.88
CA ASP A 253 -9.04 -46.53 -69.92
C ASP A 253 -9.51 -45.14 -69.46
N GLN A 254 -10.28 -44.44 -70.32
CA GLN A 254 -10.80 -43.11 -69.99
C GLN A 254 -11.71 -43.14 -68.75
N GLY A 255 -12.50 -44.20 -68.56
CA GLY A 255 -13.37 -44.33 -67.39
C GLY A 255 -12.59 -44.53 -66.09
N THR A 256 -11.41 -45.14 -66.16
CA THR A 256 -10.47 -45.28 -65.05
C THR A 256 -9.84 -43.93 -64.70
N LEU A 257 -9.47 -43.15 -65.72
CA LEU A 257 -8.90 -41.81 -65.57
C LEU A 257 -9.90 -40.78 -65.04
N ASP A 258 -11.18 -40.90 -65.36
CA ASP A 258 -12.22 -39.97 -64.90
C ASP A 258 -12.50 -40.08 -63.37
N ASN A 259 -11.97 -41.10 -62.70
CA ASN A 259 -12.19 -41.41 -61.28
C ASN A 259 -10.94 -41.25 -60.39
N VAL A 260 -9.85 -40.70 -60.92
CA VAL A 260 -8.60 -40.38 -60.21
C VAL A 260 -8.44 -38.87 -60.12
#